data_AF-A0A9D7I6W5-F1
#
_entry.id   AF-A0A9D7I6W5-F1
#
_cell.length_a   1.000
_cell.length_b   1.000
_cell.length_c   1.000
_cell.angle_alpha   90.00
_cell.angle_beta   90.00
_cell.angle_gamma   90.00
#
_symmetry.space_group_name_H-M   'P 1'
#
loop_
_entity.id
_entity.type
_entity.pdbx_description
1 polymer ?
#
loop_
_entity_poly.entity_id
_entity_poly.type
_entity_poly.pdbx_seq_one_letter_code
_entity_poly.pdbx_strand_id
1 'polypeptide(L)'
;MRFFSSFSFLLLLSTPLLAQQPGNYPTFEEMLTEFFSRYDVSEPANNHVVFERRPNGYFAVVVEWDFSRGKRELFYRFSNNTYAELKLFTRGDGENAAEKAQQYLKANSFDAGQFSMLPYFGYPGWYKDVIALYEKKDSLSDWELNALARSYQNARLSLLQNISGYSDPADQFDLPPGQHAMTRTQVDQYMDLAKKGLHAYDRLRKQNPDFMTPVGPVTTKYSNEVMDVFVQLLFHQDESTARRILEPGLYDPYLLSSASNLLKSCPPDAVLFVWGDTDTYPLYYLQAMENLRTDVILVNLSLAAVPRYLSMVYSGPMTAKPLKTRLPELYFREMIMWQKDLSAEKSDLPVGIESFYAQLPDTSLYTAGFKNQYRVFSFLPDVIALSAPGDSLYPGMNISWQVEWVADGNYLFPEKTAQLDLVYANNWSRPLCFALTCRPDAWSSLPQRLPNVMDPWDRRWVLVLQLLGELGDPDLGETIAHVVLTNYETGLIGKEAAETDKAFVKESLRDFAVQYGKKGLKKRCEKF
;
A
#
# COMPACT_ATOMS: atom_id res chain seq x y z
N MET A 1 34.32 -20.37 -3.83
CA MET A 1 34.27 -21.83 -3.58
C MET A 1 33.19 -22.11 -2.54
N ARG A 2 32.00 -22.50 -3.02
CA ARG A 2 30.93 -23.36 -2.44
C ARG A 2 30.75 -23.39 -0.90
N PHE A 3 29.57 -23.23 -0.30
CA PHE A 3 28.29 -23.86 -0.60
C PHE A 3 27.11 -23.04 -0.02
N PHE A 4 26.14 -22.67 -0.85
CA PHE A 4 24.76 -22.39 -0.42
C PHE A 4 23.93 -23.62 -0.81
N SER A 5 23.39 -24.35 0.16
CA SER A 5 22.48 -25.47 -0.07
C SER A 5 21.04 -24.98 0.02
N SER A 6 20.42 -24.89 -1.14
CA SER A 6 19.05 -25.27 -1.48
C SER A 6 18.05 -25.44 -0.33
N PHE A 7 17.16 -24.46 -0.17
CA PHE A 7 15.76 -24.73 0.13
C PHE A 7 14.94 -24.20 -1.04
N SER A 8 14.57 -25.13 -1.93
CA SER A 8 13.69 -24.88 -3.06
C SER A 8 12.31 -24.53 -2.53
N PHE A 9 12.03 -23.23 -2.40
CA PHE A 9 10.64 -22.79 -2.55
C PHE A 9 10.26 -23.11 -3.98
N LEU A 10 9.25 -23.95 -4.17
CA LEU A 10 8.48 -24.02 -5.39
C LEU A 10 7.91 -22.62 -5.64
N LEU A 11 8.71 -21.76 -6.27
CA LEU A 11 8.22 -20.80 -7.24
C LEU A 11 7.52 -21.66 -8.29
N LEU A 12 6.23 -21.91 -8.07
CA LEU A 12 5.32 -21.94 -9.20
C LEU A 12 5.56 -20.60 -9.89
N LEU A 13 6.46 -20.63 -10.88
CA LEU A 13 6.34 -19.82 -12.07
C LEU A 13 4.92 -20.11 -12.56
N SER A 14 3.95 -19.38 -12.00
CA SER A 14 2.79 -19.00 -12.79
C SER A 14 3.41 -18.24 -13.93
N THR A 15 3.71 -18.95 -15.02
CA THR A 15 3.60 -18.37 -16.33
C THR A 15 2.29 -17.59 -16.26
N PRO A 16 2.29 -16.25 -16.41
CA PRO A 16 1.02 -15.58 -16.62
C PRO A 16 0.44 -16.32 -17.81
N LEU A 17 -0.67 -17.03 -17.56
CA LEU A 17 -1.43 -17.68 -18.60
C LEU A 17 -1.71 -16.54 -19.58
N LEU A 18 -0.96 -16.51 -20.68
CA LEU A 18 -0.84 -15.35 -21.56
C LEU A 18 -2.25 -14.87 -21.85
N ALA A 19 -2.58 -13.66 -21.38
CA ALA A 19 -3.76 -12.98 -21.86
C ALA A 19 -3.68 -13.02 -23.39
N GLN A 20 -4.68 -13.63 -24.03
CA GLN A 20 -4.77 -13.62 -25.48
C GLN A 20 -4.77 -12.15 -25.91
N GLN A 21 -3.66 -11.70 -26.50
CA GLN A 21 -3.54 -10.33 -26.98
C GLN A 21 -4.63 -10.12 -28.04
N PRO A 22 -5.35 -8.99 -28.01
CA PRO A 22 -6.34 -8.68 -29.02
C PRO A 22 -5.67 -8.22 -30.33
N GLY A 23 -4.88 -9.10 -30.96
CA GLY A 23 -4.33 -8.88 -32.29
C GLY A 23 -3.01 -9.60 -32.56
N ASN A 24 -2.71 -9.74 -33.85
CA ASN A 24 -1.50 -10.41 -34.36
C ASN A 24 -0.31 -9.42 -34.38
N TYR A 25 -0.04 -8.79 -33.24
CA TYR A 25 1.03 -7.79 -33.07
C TYR A 25 1.94 -8.16 -31.89
N PRO A 26 3.19 -7.64 -31.85
CA PRO A 26 4.17 -7.97 -30.83
C PRO A 26 3.66 -7.70 -29.41
N THR A 27 4.06 -8.54 -28.47
CA THR A 27 3.96 -8.28 -27.04
C THR A 27 4.76 -7.03 -26.67
N PHE A 28 4.50 -6.48 -25.47
CA PHE A 28 5.24 -5.32 -25.00
C PHE A 28 6.75 -5.62 -24.86
N GLU A 29 7.12 -6.82 -24.42
CA GLU A 29 8.53 -7.24 -24.32
C GLU A 29 9.19 -7.37 -25.69
N GLU A 30 8.51 -7.97 -26.67
CA GLU A 30 9.01 -8.05 -28.05
C GLU A 30 9.16 -6.65 -28.67
N MET A 31 8.21 -5.75 -28.41
CA MET A 31 8.27 -4.36 -28.84
C MET A 31 9.47 -3.63 -28.22
N LEU A 32 9.71 -3.79 -26.91
CA LEU A 32 10.88 -3.20 -26.23
C LEU A 32 12.19 -3.77 -26.78
N THR A 33 12.27 -5.08 -26.98
CA THR A 33 13.47 -5.73 -27.54
C THR A 33 13.78 -5.18 -28.93
N GLU A 34 12.76 -5.00 -29.77
CA GLU A 34 12.94 -4.41 -31.10
C GLU A 34 13.24 -2.91 -31.06
N PHE A 35 12.77 -2.19 -30.04
CA PHE A 35 13.16 -0.80 -29.84
C PHE A 35 14.65 -0.69 -29.49
N PHE A 36 15.11 -1.45 -28.49
CA PHE A 36 16.51 -1.46 -28.05
C PHE A 36 17.48 -2.12 -29.03
N SER A 37 16.99 -2.89 -30.01
CA SER A 37 17.82 -3.36 -31.13
C SER A 37 18.14 -2.26 -32.14
N ARG A 38 17.38 -1.15 -32.14
CA ARG A 38 17.49 -0.05 -33.12
C ARG A 38 17.98 1.26 -32.53
N TYR A 39 17.68 1.54 -31.26
CA TYR A 39 17.89 2.84 -30.64
C TYR A 39 18.65 2.72 -29.32
N ASP A 40 19.46 3.73 -29.04
CA ASP A 40 20.16 3.90 -27.78
C ASP A 40 19.54 5.06 -26.98
N VAL A 41 19.37 4.82 -25.67
CA VAL A 41 18.80 5.75 -24.70
C VAL A 41 19.73 5.96 -23.50
N SER A 42 21.01 5.57 -23.63
CA SER A 42 22.03 5.69 -22.58
C SER A 42 22.58 7.11 -22.40
N GLU A 43 22.43 7.97 -23.40
CA GLU A 43 22.92 9.36 -23.40
C GLU A 43 22.01 10.31 -22.57
N PRO A 44 22.55 11.13 -21.65
CA PRO A 44 21.78 12.07 -20.81
C PRO A 44 20.99 13.15 -21.58
N ALA A 45 21.26 13.32 -22.88
CA ALA A 45 20.55 14.26 -23.73
C ALA A 45 19.12 13.78 -24.13
N ASN A 46 18.78 12.51 -23.88
CA ASN A 46 17.49 11.88 -24.17
C ASN A 46 16.82 11.32 -22.90
N ASN A 47 16.68 12.18 -21.87
CA ASN A 47 16.13 11.82 -20.56
C ASN A 47 14.80 11.03 -20.68
N HIS A 48 14.81 9.81 -20.10
CA HIS A 48 13.66 8.93 -19.86
C HIS A 48 12.71 8.68 -21.06
N VAL A 49 12.84 7.50 -21.67
CA VAL A 49 11.84 7.00 -22.64
C VAL A 49 10.67 6.31 -21.91
N VAL A 50 9.45 6.64 -22.33
CA VAL A 50 8.24 5.88 -21.97
C VAL A 50 7.50 5.42 -23.22
N PHE A 51 6.67 4.39 -23.07
CA PHE A 51 5.96 3.78 -24.18
C PHE A 51 4.45 3.89 -24.00
N GLU A 52 3.73 4.00 -25.10
CA GLU A 52 2.27 4.03 -25.12
C GLU A 52 1.76 2.97 -26.10
N ARG A 53 0.79 2.15 -25.70
CA ARG A 53 0.04 1.29 -26.62
C ARG A 53 -1.31 1.93 -26.88
N ARG A 54 -1.45 2.56 -28.06
CA ARG A 54 -2.67 3.25 -28.50
C ARG A 54 -3.42 2.41 -29.54
N PRO A 55 -4.69 2.76 -29.88
CA PRO A 55 -5.48 2.02 -30.87
C PRO A 55 -4.81 1.79 -32.23
N ASN A 56 -3.90 2.67 -32.64
CA ASN A 56 -3.20 2.59 -33.93
C ASN A 56 -1.78 2.00 -33.85
N GLY A 57 -1.23 1.74 -32.66
CA GLY A 57 0.12 1.20 -32.54
C GLY A 57 0.86 1.49 -31.23
N TYR A 58 2.13 1.09 -31.21
CA TYR A 58 3.06 1.42 -30.14
C TYR A 58 3.80 2.72 -30.44
N PHE A 59 3.88 3.59 -29.45
CA PHE A 59 4.61 4.86 -29.51
C PHE A 59 5.77 4.84 -28.52
N ALA A 60 6.89 5.43 -28.95
CA ALA A 60 7.97 5.83 -28.05
C ALA A 60 7.82 7.34 -27.76
N VAL A 61 7.99 7.72 -26.50
CA VAL A 61 7.78 9.09 -26.01
C VAL A 61 9.00 9.53 -25.23
N VAL A 62 9.48 10.72 -25.56
CA VAL A 62 10.52 11.40 -24.77
C VAL A 62 9.85 12.11 -23.60
N VAL A 63 10.35 11.87 -22.39
CA VAL A 63 9.89 12.59 -21.19
C VAL A 63 10.81 13.79 -20.97
N GLU A 64 10.22 14.96 -20.81
CA GLU A 64 10.97 16.19 -20.56
C GLU A 64 11.56 16.18 -19.14
N TRP A 65 12.49 17.08 -18.87
CA TRP A 65 13.18 17.16 -17.56
C TRP A 65 12.23 17.43 -16.37
N ASP A 66 11.07 18.03 -16.64
CA ASP A 66 10.01 18.31 -15.67
C ASP A 66 9.03 17.13 -15.51
N PHE A 67 9.38 15.95 -16.06
CA PHE A 67 8.58 14.74 -16.11
C PHE A 67 7.31 14.83 -16.95
N SER A 68 7.10 15.92 -17.69
CA SER A 68 6.01 16.02 -18.64
C SER A 68 6.28 15.14 -19.87
N ARG A 69 5.21 14.58 -20.44
CA ARG A 69 5.29 13.76 -21.66
C ARG A 69 5.48 14.70 -22.85
N GLY A 70 6.66 14.65 -23.45
CA GLY A 70 7.05 15.46 -24.59
C GLY A 70 6.58 14.86 -25.92
N LYS A 71 7.46 14.94 -26.93
CA LYS A 71 7.15 14.46 -28.28
C LYS A 71 7.08 12.94 -28.33
N ARG A 72 6.12 12.43 -29.12
CA ARG A 72 5.91 10.99 -29.36
C ARG A 72 6.10 10.65 -30.84
N GLU A 73 6.61 9.47 -31.11
CA GLU A 73 6.70 8.91 -32.46
C GLU A 73 6.13 7.50 -32.50
N LEU A 74 5.40 7.20 -33.59
CA LEU A 74 4.78 5.90 -33.83
C LEU A 74 5.86 4.90 -34.24
N PHE A 75 6.17 3.95 -33.37
CA PHE A 75 7.21 2.95 -33.58
C PHE A 75 6.69 1.69 -34.28
N TYR A 76 5.49 1.23 -33.95
CA TYR A 76 4.89 0.05 -34.56
C TYR A 76 3.45 0.31 -34.95
N ARG A 77 3.05 0.00 -36.18
CA ARG A 77 1.70 0.19 -36.71
C ARG A 77 0.88 -1.09 -36.68
N PHE A 78 -0.28 -1.06 -36.04
CA PHE A 78 -1.19 -2.22 -36.00
C PHE A 78 -1.91 -2.47 -37.33
N SER A 79 -2.11 -1.44 -38.16
CA SER A 79 -2.87 -1.57 -39.41
C SER A 79 -2.21 -2.49 -40.45
N ASN A 80 -0.88 -2.60 -40.41
CA ASN A 80 -0.09 -3.31 -41.42
C ASN A 80 1.11 -4.06 -40.81
N ASN A 81 1.19 -4.15 -39.49
CA ASN A 81 2.22 -4.88 -38.75
C ASN A 81 3.67 -4.47 -39.08
N THR A 82 3.91 -3.17 -39.29
CA THR A 82 5.24 -2.65 -39.64
C THR A 82 5.83 -1.75 -38.55
N TYR A 83 7.13 -1.89 -38.32
CA TYR A 83 7.92 -0.92 -37.57
C TYR A 83 8.24 0.31 -38.43
N ALA A 84 8.25 1.48 -37.81
CA ALA A 84 8.63 2.74 -38.43
C ALA A 84 9.93 3.29 -37.82
N GLU A 85 10.62 4.10 -38.60
CA GLU A 85 11.83 4.78 -38.16
C GLU A 85 11.51 6.00 -37.32
N LEU A 86 12.15 6.09 -36.15
CA LEU A 86 12.03 7.18 -35.19
C LEU A 86 13.13 8.21 -35.45
N LYS A 87 12.77 9.49 -35.46
CA LYS A 87 13.69 10.61 -35.71
C LYS A 87 14.17 11.28 -34.42
N LEU A 88 13.43 11.11 -33.33
CA LEU A 88 13.75 11.69 -32.03
C LEU A 88 14.79 10.86 -31.26
N PHE A 89 15.02 9.61 -31.66
CA PHE A 89 15.87 8.68 -30.93
C PHE A 89 17.16 8.39 -31.71
N THR A 90 18.28 8.39 -30.99
CA THR A 90 19.60 8.09 -31.57
C THR A 90 19.68 6.61 -31.89
N ARG A 91 20.27 6.27 -33.04
CA ARG A 91 20.53 4.87 -33.41
C ARG A 91 21.50 4.21 -32.44
N GLY A 92 21.16 3.00 -32.02
CA GLY A 92 22.03 2.14 -31.22
C GLY A 92 22.73 1.07 -32.05
N ASP A 93 23.68 0.38 -31.43
CA ASP A 93 24.36 -0.80 -31.97
C ASP A 93 23.52 -2.09 -31.91
N GLY A 94 22.45 -2.07 -31.12
CA GLY A 94 21.58 -3.22 -30.85
C GLY A 94 22.17 -4.24 -29.87
N GLU A 95 23.34 -3.97 -29.29
CA GLU A 95 23.96 -4.88 -28.32
C GLU A 95 23.11 -4.95 -27.05
N ASN A 96 22.95 -6.18 -26.54
CA ASN A 96 22.23 -6.49 -25.31
C ASN A 96 20.77 -5.99 -25.31
N ALA A 97 20.12 -5.88 -26.47
CA ALA A 97 18.75 -5.36 -26.59
C ALA A 97 17.74 -6.07 -25.68
N ALA A 98 17.79 -7.41 -25.61
CA ALA A 98 16.93 -8.19 -24.72
C ALA A 98 17.20 -7.89 -23.23
N GLU A 99 18.46 -7.72 -22.84
CA GLU A 99 18.83 -7.36 -21.46
C GLU A 99 18.34 -5.96 -21.11
N LYS A 100 18.49 -4.99 -22.03
CA LYS A 100 17.98 -3.62 -21.89
C LYS A 100 16.44 -3.62 -21.75
N ALA A 101 15.74 -4.43 -22.55
CA ALA A 101 14.29 -4.61 -22.43
C ALA A 101 13.89 -5.18 -21.06
N GLN A 102 14.60 -6.20 -20.58
CA GLN A 102 14.35 -6.79 -19.26
C GLN A 102 14.65 -5.82 -18.12
N GLN A 103 15.72 -5.02 -18.22
CA GLN A 103 16.02 -3.95 -17.27
C GLN A 103 14.90 -2.91 -17.26
N TYR A 104 14.38 -2.52 -18.43
CA TYR A 104 13.25 -1.60 -18.54
C TYR A 104 11.99 -2.16 -17.87
N LEU A 105 11.63 -3.42 -18.16
CA LEU A 105 10.46 -4.08 -17.56
C LEU A 105 10.60 -4.18 -16.04
N LYS A 106 11.80 -4.48 -15.53
CA LYS A 106 12.06 -4.54 -14.08
C LYS A 106 11.94 -3.17 -13.42
N ALA A 107 12.52 -2.14 -14.04
CA ALA A 107 12.44 -0.76 -13.54
C ALA A 107 11.02 -0.20 -13.57
N ASN A 108 10.18 -0.67 -14.51
CA ASN A 108 8.80 -0.23 -14.72
C ASN A 108 7.79 -1.37 -14.50
N SER A 109 8.03 -2.20 -13.47
CA SER A 109 7.27 -3.44 -13.23
C SER A 109 5.76 -3.25 -13.12
N PHE A 110 5.31 -2.14 -12.54
CA PHE A 110 3.89 -1.79 -12.47
C PHE A 110 3.28 -1.62 -13.87
N ASP A 111 3.90 -0.80 -14.71
CA ASP A 111 3.44 -0.52 -16.07
C ASP A 111 3.55 -1.77 -16.96
N ALA A 112 4.62 -2.55 -16.82
CA ALA A 112 4.78 -3.84 -17.51
C ALA A 112 3.59 -4.77 -17.22
N GLY A 113 3.17 -4.85 -15.94
CA GLY A 113 1.96 -5.57 -15.54
C GLY A 113 0.71 -5.05 -16.24
N GLN A 114 0.53 -3.73 -16.33
CA GLN A 114 -0.62 -3.13 -17.02
C GLN A 114 -0.63 -3.46 -18.52
N PHE A 115 0.51 -3.37 -19.21
CA PHE A 115 0.64 -3.74 -20.63
C PHE A 115 0.33 -5.22 -20.90
N SER A 116 0.56 -6.11 -19.93
CA SER A 116 0.18 -7.52 -20.09
C SER A 116 -1.34 -7.73 -20.07
N MET A 117 -2.10 -6.86 -19.40
CA MET A 117 -3.54 -7.03 -19.13
C MET A 117 -4.46 -6.14 -19.98
N LEU A 118 -4.02 -4.94 -20.37
CA LEU A 118 -4.89 -3.89 -20.92
C LEU A 118 -4.63 -3.66 -22.41
N PRO A 119 -5.62 -3.69 -23.30
CA PRO A 119 -5.38 -3.57 -24.75
C PRO A 119 -4.72 -2.24 -25.13
N TYR A 120 -5.01 -1.16 -24.39
CA TYR A 120 -4.37 0.14 -24.51
C TYR A 120 -3.93 0.60 -23.13
N PHE A 121 -2.72 1.16 -23.05
CA PHE A 121 -2.14 1.62 -21.79
C PHE A 121 -0.95 2.56 -22.04
N GLY A 122 -0.52 3.23 -20.99
CA GLY A 122 0.72 3.99 -20.98
C GLY A 122 0.54 5.42 -21.46
N TYR A 123 -0.66 6.00 -21.39
CA TYR A 123 -0.90 7.41 -21.73
C TYR A 123 -2.07 8.03 -20.97
N PRO A 124 -2.10 9.37 -20.75
CA PRO A 124 -3.22 10.04 -20.11
C PRO A 124 -4.56 9.72 -20.81
N GLY A 125 -5.55 9.26 -20.04
CA GLY A 125 -6.89 8.94 -20.56
C GLY A 125 -7.02 7.60 -21.28
N TRP A 126 -6.02 6.70 -21.21
CA TRP A 126 -6.04 5.39 -21.88
C TRP A 126 -7.33 4.58 -21.63
N TYR A 127 -7.92 4.71 -20.44
CA TYR A 127 -9.15 4.02 -20.05
C TYR A 127 -10.34 4.37 -20.95
N LYS A 128 -10.38 5.57 -21.53
CA LYS A 128 -11.46 5.99 -22.45
C LYS A 128 -11.46 5.13 -23.71
N ASP A 129 -10.29 4.86 -24.27
CA ASP A 129 -10.15 4.04 -25.47
C ASP A 129 -10.48 2.56 -25.18
N VAL A 130 -10.12 2.06 -23.99
CA VAL A 130 -10.46 0.68 -23.58
C VAL A 130 -11.96 0.53 -23.35
N ILE A 131 -12.61 1.50 -22.70
CA ILE A 131 -14.08 1.55 -22.55
C ILE A 131 -14.72 1.56 -23.94
N ALA A 132 -14.30 2.48 -24.82
CA ALA A 132 -14.85 2.60 -26.17
C ALA A 132 -14.64 1.35 -27.04
N LEU A 133 -13.58 0.57 -26.78
CA LEU A 133 -13.31 -0.69 -27.46
C LEU A 133 -14.27 -1.80 -27.00
N TYR A 134 -14.44 -1.96 -25.69
CA TYR A 134 -15.15 -3.12 -25.14
C TYR A 134 -16.65 -2.91 -24.96
N GLU A 135 -17.13 -1.68 -24.81
CA GLU A 135 -18.58 -1.41 -24.77
C GLU A 135 -19.31 -1.75 -26.07
N LYS A 136 -18.58 -1.76 -27.19
CA LYS A 136 -19.14 -2.08 -28.51
C LYS A 136 -19.25 -3.57 -28.79
N LYS A 137 -18.71 -4.43 -27.92
CA LYS A 137 -18.70 -5.87 -28.12
C LYS A 137 -19.90 -6.51 -27.43
N ASP A 138 -20.59 -7.40 -28.14
CA ASP A 138 -21.75 -8.13 -27.60
C ASP A 138 -21.36 -9.10 -26.48
N SER A 139 -20.18 -9.72 -26.59
CA SER A 139 -19.62 -10.65 -25.60
C SER A 139 -18.18 -10.31 -25.29
N LEU A 140 -17.79 -10.46 -24.03
CA LEU A 140 -16.45 -10.19 -23.53
C LEU A 140 -15.90 -11.44 -22.83
N SER A 141 -14.66 -11.79 -23.12
CA SER A 141 -13.91 -12.78 -22.36
C SER A 141 -13.62 -12.30 -20.93
N ASP A 142 -13.15 -13.21 -20.08
CA ASP A 142 -12.80 -12.90 -18.68
C ASP A 142 -11.80 -11.74 -18.58
N TRP A 143 -10.76 -11.77 -19.43
CA TRP A 143 -9.72 -10.74 -19.47
C TRP A 143 -10.25 -9.40 -19.97
N GLU A 144 -11.15 -9.40 -20.95
CA GLU A 144 -11.75 -8.16 -21.47
C GLU A 144 -12.72 -7.54 -20.45
N LEU A 145 -13.47 -8.36 -19.71
CA LEU A 145 -14.29 -7.88 -18.58
C LEU A 145 -13.42 -7.28 -17.47
N ASN A 146 -12.32 -7.93 -17.11
CA ASN A 146 -11.37 -7.40 -16.13
C ASN A 146 -10.78 -6.06 -16.62
N ALA A 147 -10.36 -5.98 -17.89
CA ALA A 147 -9.84 -4.75 -18.47
C ALA A 147 -10.88 -3.62 -18.47
N LEU A 148 -12.12 -3.91 -18.89
CA LEU A 148 -13.23 -2.94 -18.86
C LEU A 148 -13.51 -2.44 -17.44
N ALA A 149 -13.57 -3.34 -16.46
CA ALA A 149 -13.80 -2.99 -15.06
C ALA A 149 -12.67 -2.08 -14.52
N ARG A 150 -11.41 -2.40 -14.81
CA ARG A 150 -10.24 -1.57 -14.43
C ARG A 150 -10.25 -0.21 -15.13
N SER A 151 -10.72 -0.13 -16.36
CA SER A 151 -10.87 1.15 -17.08
C SER A 151 -11.93 2.03 -16.45
N TYR A 152 -13.07 1.47 -16.03
CA TYR A 152 -14.08 2.22 -15.29
C TYR A 152 -13.59 2.69 -13.91
N GLN A 153 -12.84 1.85 -13.20
CA GLN A 153 -12.18 2.22 -11.96
C GLN A 153 -11.22 3.41 -12.17
N ASN A 154 -10.39 3.38 -13.21
CA ASN A 154 -9.47 4.49 -13.52
C ASN A 154 -10.22 5.75 -13.93
N ALA A 155 -11.23 5.65 -14.79
CA ALA A 155 -12.08 6.78 -15.17
C ALA A 155 -12.70 7.45 -13.94
N ARG A 156 -13.22 6.65 -12.99
CA ARG A 156 -13.78 7.15 -11.73
C ARG A 156 -12.73 7.86 -10.86
N LEU A 157 -11.58 7.23 -10.63
CA LEU A 157 -10.53 7.80 -9.78
C LEU A 157 -9.89 9.05 -10.41
N SER A 158 -9.80 9.10 -11.74
CA SER A 158 -9.34 10.27 -12.48
C SER A 158 -10.21 11.49 -12.28
N LEU A 159 -11.50 11.35 -11.92
CA LEU A 159 -12.33 12.48 -11.54
C LEU A 159 -11.83 13.17 -10.25
N LEU A 160 -11.23 12.41 -9.34
CA LEU A 160 -10.85 12.90 -8.00
C LEU A 160 -9.41 13.43 -7.95
N GLN A 161 -8.47 12.67 -8.51
CA GLN A 161 -7.04 13.00 -8.46
C GLN A 161 -6.21 12.15 -9.43
N ASN A 162 -5.04 12.65 -9.85
CA ASN A 162 -4.14 11.92 -10.73
C ASN A 162 -3.19 10.97 -9.99
N ILE A 163 -3.70 9.99 -9.26
CA ILE A 163 -2.84 9.09 -8.46
C ILE A 163 -1.93 8.23 -9.36
N SER A 164 -2.44 7.78 -10.50
CA SER A 164 -1.74 6.83 -11.37
C SER A 164 -0.71 7.48 -12.31
N GLY A 165 -0.67 8.81 -12.41
CA GLY A 165 0.10 9.50 -13.45
C GLY A 165 -0.51 9.43 -14.86
N TYR A 166 -1.67 8.76 -15.00
CA TYR A 166 -2.34 8.47 -16.27
C TYR A 166 -3.74 9.09 -16.39
N SER A 167 -4.13 9.96 -15.46
CA SER A 167 -5.41 10.66 -15.57
C SER A 167 -5.37 11.73 -16.66
N ASP A 168 -6.44 11.84 -17.42
CA ASP A 168 -6.65 12.98 -18.30
C ASP A 168 -7.02 14.20 -17.45
N PRO A 169 -6.24 15.30 -17.47
CA PRO A 169 -6.56 16.49 -16.69
C PRO A 169 -7.95 17.07 -17.01
N ALA A 170 -8.47 16.83 -18.22
CA ALA A 170 -9.79 17.29 -18.62
C ALA A 170 -10.94 16.60 -17.87
N ASP A 171 -10.68 15.46 -17.23
CA ASP A 171 -11.70 14.72 -16.47
C ASP A 171 -11.78 15.15 -14.99
N GLN A 172 -10.79 15.88 -14.50
CA GLN A 172 -10.66 16.17 -13.08
C GLN A 172 -11.71 17.16 -12.58
N PHE A 173 -12.31 16.84 -11.44
CA PHE A 173 -13.13 17.78 -10.70
C PHE A 173 -12.25 18.83 -10.01
N ASP A 174 -12.73 20.07 -10.01
CA ASP A 174 -12.23 21.09 -9.10
C ASP A 174 -12.87 20.86 -7.73
N LEU A 175 -12.10 20.31 -6.79
CA LEU A 175 -12.56 19.89 -5.48
C LEU A 175 -12.03 20.84 -4.40
N PRO A 176 -12.89 21.59 -3.67
CA PRO A 176 -12.45 22.38 -2.53
C PRO A 176 -11.85 21.47 -1.43
N PRO A 177 -10.98 22.02 -0.56
CA PRO A 177 -10.36 21.24 0.52
C PRO A 177 -11.41 20.70 1.51
N GLY A 178 -11.14 19.55 2.11
CA GLY A 178 -12.00 18.92 3.12
C GLY A 178 -13.10 18.01 2.56
N GLN A 179 -14.03 17.63 3.44
CA GLN A 179 -15.25 16.85 3.12
C GLN A 179 -16.30 17.72 2.41
N HIS A 180 -17.35 17.09 1.89
CA HIS A 180 -18.40 17.73 1.08
C HIS A 180 -17.88 18.45 -0.18
N ALA A 181 -16.81 17.93 -0.78
CA ALA A 181 -16.11 18.57 -1.89
C ALA A 181 -16.77 18.37 -3.27
N MET A 182 -17.74 17.47 -3.42
CA MET A 182 -18.41 17.23 -4.69
C MET A 182 -19.82 17.81 -4.63
N THR A 183 -20.20 18.50 -5.69
CA THR A 183 -21.60 18.82 -5.99
C THR A 183 -22.40 17.54 -6.21
N ARG A 184 -23.73 17.63 -6.10
CA ARG A 184 -24.63 16.50 -6.38
C ARG A 184 -24.37 15.89 -7.77
N THR A 185 -24.18 16.72 -8.80
CA THR A 185 -23.89 16.27 -10.16
C THR A 185 -22.56 15.50 -10.24
N GLN A 186 -21.52 15.98 -9.54
CA GLN A 186 -20.23 15.29 -9.47
C GLN A 186 -20.34 13.94 -8.74
N VAL A 187 -21.11 13.87 -7.65
CA VAL A 187 -21.42 12.60 -6.98
C VAL A 187 -22.14 11.63 -7.93
N ASP A 188 -23.14 12.11 -8.67
CA ASP A 188 -23.90 11.29 -9.61
C ASP A 188 -23.01 10.75 -10.74
N GLN A 189 -22.13 11.60 -11.32
CA GLN A 189 -21.16 11.19 -12.33
C GLN A 189 -20.16 10.17 -11.79
N TYR A 190 -19.63 10.40 -10.59
CA TYR A 190 -18.72 9.47 -9.91
C TYR A 190 -19.38 8.09 -9.67
N MET A 191 -20.63 8.10 -9.20
CA MET A 191 -21.41 6.89 -8.92
C MET A 191 -21.82 6.14 -10.18
N ASP A 192 -22.07 6.82 -11.30
CA ASP A 192 -22.35 6.18 -12.60
C ASP A 192 -21.15 5.34 -13.06
N LEU A 193 -19.94 5.90 -13.02
CA LEU A 193 -18.71 5.16 -13.36
C LEU A 193 -18.45 4.02 -12.38
N ALA A 194 -18.68 4.23 -11.07
CA ALA A 194 -18.59 3.18 -10.06
C ALA A 194 -19.49 1.99 -10.39
N LYS A 195 -20.77 2.25 -10.68
CA LYS A 195 -21.76 1.21 -11.02
C LYS A 195 -21.39 0.46 -12.30
N LYS A 196 -20.89 1.15 -13.32
CA LYS A 196 -20.44 0.52 -14.57
C LYS A 196 -19.23 -0.41 -14.34
N GLY A 197 -18.25 0.03 -13.55
CA GLY A 197 -17.11 -0.80 -13.18
C GLY A 197 -17.50 -2.03 -12.35
N LEU A 198 -18.36 -1.83 -11.34
CA LEU A 198 -18.90 -2.91 -10.52
C LEU A 198 -19.73 -3.88 -11.35
N HIS A 199 -20.52 -3.40 -12.32
CA HIS A 199 -21.28 -4.25 -13.23
C HIS A 199 -20.36 -5.14 -14.09
N ALA A 200 -19.22 -4.60 -14.56
CA ALA A 200 -18.23 -5.40 -15.29
C ALA A 200 -17.58 -6.48 -14.40
N TYR A 201 -17.18 -6.16 -13.16
CA TYR A 201 -16.69 -7.17 -12.22
C TYR A 201 -17.77 -8.18 -11.81
N ASP A 202 -19.02 -7.76 -11.69
CA ASP A 202 -20.15 -8.64 -11.39
C ASP A 202 -20.41 -9.64 -12.52
N ARG A 203 -20.31 -9.19 -13.77
CA ARG A 203 -20.32 -10.09 -14.93
C ARG A 203 -19.13 -11.06 -14.88
N LEU A 204 -17.93 -10.56 -14.60
CA LEU A 204 -16.72 -11.39 -14.54
C LEU A 204 -16.83 -12.50 -13.48
N ARG A 205 -17.20 -12.15 -12.24
CA ARG A 205 -17.33 -13.16 -11.16
C ARG A 205 -18.43 -14.19 -11.41
N LYS A 206 -19.47 -13.85 -12.18
CA LYS A 206 -20.52 -14.79 -12.59
C LYS A 206 -20.06 -15.69 -13.74
N GLN A 207 -19.27 -15.15 -14.65
CA GLN A 207 -18.72 -15.87 -15.79
C GLN A 207 -17.60 -16.83 -15.38
N ASN A 208 -16.70 -16.37 -14.51
CA ASN A 208 -15.58 -17.14 -13.98
C ASN A 208 -15.32 -16.74 -12.51
N PRO A 209 -15.93 -17.44 -11.53
CA PRO A 209 -15.74 -17.14 -10.11
C PRO A 209 -14.32 -17.40 -9.61
N ASP A 210 -13.56 -18.25 -10.31
CA ASP A 210 -12.18 -18.62 -9.99
C ASP A 210 -11.16 -17.68 -10.65
N PHE A 211 -11.60 -16.64 -11.36
CA PHE A 211 -10.71 -15.68 -11.98
C PHE A 211 -9.86 -14.98 -10.91
N MET A 212 -8.54 -15.09 -11.05
CA MET A 212 -7.57 -14.53 -10.12
C MET A 212 -7.10 -13.15 -10.57
N THR A 213 -7.09 -12.21 -9.63
CA THR A 213 -6.52 -10.88 -9.77
C THR A 213 -5.27 -10.76 -8.88
N PRO A 214 -4.44 -9.71 -9.04
CA PRO A 214 -3.33 -9.45 -8.13
C PRO A 214 -3.71 -9.28 -6.65
N VAL A 215 -4.99 -9.01 -6.36
CA VAL A 215 -5.52 -8.85 -4.99
C VAL A 215 -6.34 -10.06 -4.52
N GLY A 216 -6.24 -11.18 -5.23
CA GLY A 216 -6.95 -12.42 -4.94
C GLY A 216 -8.10 -12.71 -5.91
N PRO A 217 -9.02 -13.62 -5.56
CA PRO A 217 -10.17 -13.98 -6.40
C PRO A 217 -11.01 -12.77 -6.79
N VAL A 218 -11.67 -12.84 -7.94
CA VAL A 218 -12.52 -11.75 -8.45
C VAL A 218 -13.64 -11.36 -7.48
N THR A 219 -14.13 -12.30 -6.66
CA THR A 219 -15.10 -12.01 -5.59
C THR A 219 -14.52 -11.02 -4.58
N THR A 220 -13.32 -11.28 -4.04
CA THR A 220 -12.61 -10.34 -3.17
C THR A 220 -12.32 -9.01 -3.87
N LYS A 221 -11.93 -9.04 -5.16
CA LYS A 221 -11.69 -7.81 -5.92
C LYS A 221 -12.95 -6.96 -6.07
N TYR A 222 -14.11 -7.58 -6.31
CA TYR A 222 -15.40 -6.93 -6.37
C TYR A 222 -15.75 -6.27 -5.04
N SER A 223 -15.59 -7.01 -3.92
CA SER A 223 -15.81 -6.49 -2.57
C SER A 223 -14.92 -5.29 -2.26
N ASN A 224 -13.63 -5.38 -2.61
CA ASN A 224 -12.68 -4.29 -2.45
C ASN A 224 -12.99 -3.10 -3.37
N GLU A 225 -13.60 -3.30 -4.53
CA GLU A 225 -14.04 -2.19 -5.40
C GLU A 225 -15.21 -1.43 -4.77
N VAL A 226 -16.19 -2.13 -4.19
CA VAL A 226 -17.29 -1.51 -3.44
C VAL A 226 -16.74 -0.70 -2.27
N MET A 227 -15.78 -1.26 -1.53
CA MET A 227 -15.18 -0.58 -0.39
C MET A 227 -14.26 0.57 -0.77
N ASP A 228 -13.56 0.51 -1.91
CA ASP A 228 -12.82 1.67 -2.43
C ASP A 228 -13.79 2.83 -2.74
N VAL A 229 -14.93 2.56 -3.39
CA VAL A 229 -15.96 3.58 -3.63
C VAL A 229 -16.46 4.17 -2.30
N PHE A 230 -16.73 3.32 -1.30
CA PHE A 230 -17.11 3.76 0.04
C PHE A 230 -16.05 4.68 0.67
N VAL A 231 -14.78 4.24 0.72
CA VAL A 231 -13.69 4.98 1.38
C VAL A 231 -13.40 6.30 0.67
N GLN A 232 -13.38 6.32 -0.66
CA GLN A 232 -13.19 7.55 -1.43
C GLN A 232 -14.31 8.56 -1.18
N LEU A 233 -15.58 8.11 -1.10
CA LEU A 233 -16.70 8.99 -0.73
C LEU A 233 -16.62 9.44 0.72
N LEU A 234 -16.09 8.61 1.62
CA LEU A 234 -15.97 8.95 3.04
C LEU A 234 -15.06 10.17 3.27
N PHE A 235 -13.94 10.29 2.52
CA PHE A 235 -13.02 11.42 2.68
C PHE A 235 -13.14 12.54 1.64
N HIS A 236 -13.89 12.36 0.55
CA HIS A 236 -14.23 13.47 -0.34
C HIS A 236 -15.60 14.09 -0.05
N GLN A 237 -16.51 13.29 0.54
CA GLN A 237 -17.92 13.60 0.62
C GLN A 237 -18.41 13.52 2.07
N ASP A 238 -19.21 12.53 2.40
CA ASP A 238 -19.77 12.34 3.72
C ASP A 238 -20.17 10.87 3.90
N GLU A 239 -20.29 10.45 5.16
CA GLU A 239 -20.59 9.06 5.51
C GLU A 239 -21.97 8.61 4.99
N SER A 240 -22.98 9.50 4.99
CA SER A 240 -24.32 9.17 4.52
C SER A 240 -24.35 8.88 3.01
N THR A 241 -23.53 9.61 2.24
CA THR A 241 -23.34 9.38 0.81
C THR A 241 -22.51 8.13 0.57
N ALA A 242 -21.42 7.94 1.31
CA ALA A 242 -20.55 6.77 1.20
C ALA A 242 -21.32 5.47 1.43
N ARG A 243 -22.15 5.39 2.47
CA ARG A 243 -22.93 4.19 2.83
C ARG A 243 -23.90 3.71 1.75
N ARG A 244 -24.27 4.55 0.78
CA ARG A 244 -25.22 4.19 -0.30
C ARG A 244 -24.73 3.09 -1.24
N ILE A 245 -23.41 2.84 -1.29
CA ILE A 245 -22.84 1.77 -2.11
C ILE A 245 -22.76 0.42 -1.38
N LEU A 246 -22.95 0.40 -0.06
CA LEU A 246 -22.76 -0.80 0.74
C LEU A 246 -23.97 -1.74 0.61
N GLU A 247 -23.68 -3.02 0.48
CA GLU A 247 -24.65 -4.10 0.41
C GLU A 247 -24.27 -5.21 1.41
N PRO A 248 -25.26 -5.91 2.01
CA PRO A 248 -24.97 -7.01 2.93
C PRO A 248 -24.32 -8.19 2.20
N GLY A 249 -23.49 -8.96 2.91
CA GLY A 249 -22.85 -10.16 2.38
C GLY A 249 -21.72 -9.88 1.40
N LEU A 250 -21.09 -8.70 1.49
CA LEU A 250 -20.04 -8.28 0.57
C LEU A 250 -18.77 -9.13 0.68
N TYR A 251 -18.42 -9.61 1.88
CA TYR A 251 -17.20 -10.37 2.14
C TYR A 251 -17.48 -11.81 2.57
N ASP A 252 -16.52 -12.69 2.28
CA ASP A 252 -16.50 -14.06 2.77
C ASP A 252 -16.47 -14.10 4.32
N PRO A 253 -17.19 -15.04 4.97
CA PRO A 253 -17.23 -15.14 6.43
C PRO A 253 -15.87 -15.26 7.10
N TYR A 254 -14.87 -15.89 6.45
CA TYR A 254 -13.53 -16.00 6.99
C TYR A 254 -12.84 -14.64 7.11
N LEU A 255 -12.95 -13.79 6.07
CA LEU A 255 -12.39 -12.43 6.08
C LEU A 255 -13.09 -11.56 7.12
N LEU A 256 -14.42 -11.65 7.24
CA LEU A 256 -15.18 -10.93 8.25
C LEU A 256 -14.82 -11.40 9.67
N SER A 257 -14.66 -12.70 9.90
CA SER A 257 -14.25 -13.22 11.20
C SER A 257 -12.86 -12.71 11.59
N SER A 258 -11.92 -12.71 10.65
CA SER A 258 -10.55 -12.23 10.89
C SER A 258 -10.54 -10.74 11.23
N ALA A 259 -11.27 -9.92 10.45
CA ALA A 259 -11.40 -8.49 10.69
C ALA A 259 -12.15 -8.17 12.00
N SER A 260 -13.20 -8.93 12.32
CA SER A 260 -13.96 -8.80 13.57
C SER A 260 -13.09 -9.07 14.79
N ASN A 261 -12.27 -10.13 14.74
CA ASN A 261 -11.34 -10.48 15.81
C ASN A 261 -10.30 -9.37 16.01
N LEU A 262 -9.78 -8.78 14.93
CA LEU A 262 -8.83 -7.67 15.03
C LEU A 262 -9.46 -6.45 15.72
N LEU A 263 -10.66 -6.02 15.28
CA LEU A 263 -11.39 -4.91 15.91
C LEU A 263 -11.72 -5.18 17.38
N LYS A 264 -12.20 -6.38 17.72
CA LYS A 264 -12.56 -6.76 19.10
C LYS A 264 -11.35 -6.83 20.03
N SER A 265 -10.17 -7.13 19.49
CA SER A 265 -8.92 -7.20 20.27
C SER A 265 -8.33 -5.82 20.60
N CYS A 266 -8.74 -4.76 19.89
CA CYS A 266 -8.30 -3.41 20.20
C CYS A 266 -8.88 -2.93 21.56
N PRO A 267 -8.12 -2.23 22.41
CA PRO A 267 -8.70 -1.52 23.54
C PRO A 267 -9.71 -0.44 23.09
N PRO A 268 -10.60 0.05 23.97
CA PRO A 268 -11.50 1.18 23.65
C PRO A 268 -10.73 2.41 23.15
N ASP A 269 -11.33 3.15 22.20
CA ASP A 269 -10.80 4.40 21.65
C ASP A 269 -9.40 4.26 20.95
N ALA A 270 -9.02 3.04 20.56
CA ALA A 270 -7.71 2.75 19.95
C ALA A 270 -7.54 3.33 18.53
N VAL A 271 -6.29 3.49 18.13
CA VAL A 271 -5.88 3.68 16.74
C VAL A 271 -5.29 2.36 16.23
N LEU A 272 -5.90 1.78 15.21
CA LEU A 272 -5.46 0.54 14.58
C LEU A 272 -4.80 0.85 13.23
N PHE A 273 -3.49 0.58 13.16
CA PHE A 273 -2.72 0.67 11.93
C PHE A 273 -2.86 -0.61 11.11
N VAL A 274 -3.06 -0.42 9.80
CA VAL A 274 -3.24 -1.48 8.80
C VAL A 274 -2.46 -1.16 7.53
N TRP A 275 -2.30 -2.14 6.64
CA TRP A 275 -1.55 -1.95 5.40
C TRP A 275 -2.31 -2.54 4.19
N GLY A 276 -2.64 -1.69 3.23
CA GLY A 276 -3.27 -2.13 1.98
C GLY A 276 -4.76 -2.47 2.11
N ASP A 277 -5.37 -2.76 0.96
CA ASP A 277 -6.82 -2.79 0.79
C ASP A 277 -7.51 -3.92 1.55
N THR A 278 -7.02 -5.15 1.39
CA THR A 278 -7.68 -6.35 1.95
C THR A 278 -7.63 -6.41 3.47
N ASP A 279 -6.68 -5.73 4.11
CA ASP A 279 -6.64 -5.62 5.57
C ASP A 279 -7.52 -4.48 6.09
N THR A 280 -7.74 -3.45 5.27
CA THR A 280 -8.43 -2.21 5.64
C THR A 280 -9.94 -2.30 5.40
N TYR A 281 -10.33 -2.78 4.23
CA TYR A 281 -11.70 -2.69 3.75
C TYR A 281 -12.70 -3.57 4.50
N PRO A 282 -12.39 -4.83 4.86
CA PRO A 282 -13.27 -5.62 5.73
C PRO A 282 -13.52 -4.96 7.10
N LEU A 283 -12.52 -4.25 7.67
CA LEU A 283 -12.68 -3.53 8.93
C LEU A 283 -13.64 -2.34 8.77
N TYR A 284 -13.47 -1.52 7.73
CA TYR A 284 -14.40 -0.44 7.42
C TYR A 284 -15.81 -0.96 7.14
N TYR A 285 -15.94 -2.10 6.44
CA TYR A 285 -17.22 -2.73 6.19
C TYR A 285 -17.92 -3.12 7.49
N LEU A 286 -17.22 -3.75 8.44
CA LEU A 286 -17.77 -4.11 9.76
C LEU A 286 -18.18 -2.86 10.57
N GLN A 287 -17.35 -1.80 10.57
CA GLN A 287 -17.70 -0.54 11.23
C GLN A 287 -18.94 0.10 10.61
N ALA A 288 -19.02 0.15 9.29
CA ALA A 288 -20.14 0.75 8.59
C ALA A 288 -21.40 -0.10 8.71
N MET A 289 -21.38 -1.36 8.26
CA MET A 289 -22.59 -2.18 8.15
C MET A 289 -23.05 -2.76 9.49
N GLU A 290 -22.13 -3.14 10.37
CA GLU A 290 -22.43 -3.86 11.60
C GLU A 290 -22.29 -2.99 12.86
N ASN A 291 -21.88 -1.73 12.72
CA ASN A 291 -21.56 -0.82 13.83
C ASN A 291 -20.56 -1.44 14.83
N LEU A 292 -19.67 -2.32 14.35
CA LEU A 292 -18.70 -2.99 15.20
C LEU A 292 -17.52 -2.06 15.46
N ARG A 293 -17.28 -1.72 16.73
CA ARG A 293 -16.07 -0.97 17.17
C ARG A 293 -15.85 0.32 16.37
N THR A 294 -16.91 1.08 16.15
CA THR A 294 -16.88 2.39 15.48
C THR A 294 -16.12 3.46 16.28
N ASP A 295 -15.68 3.13 17.50
CA ASP A 295 -14.78 3.93 18.34
C ASP A 295 -13.29 3.83 17.91
N VAL A 296 -12.92 2.76 17.19
CA VAL A 296 -11.53 2.51 16.76
C VAL A 296 -11.24 3.28 15.46
N ILE A 297 -10.15 4.04 15.42
CA ILE A 297 -9.71 4.74 14.20
C ILE A 297 -8.83 3.80 13.38
N LEU A 298 -9.20 3.59 12.12
CA LEU A 298 -8.42 2.79 11.17
C LEU A 298 -7.47 3.68 10.37
N VAL A 299 -6.17 3.39 10.44
CA VAL A 299 -5.13 4.11 9.69
C VAL A 299 -4.41 3.16 8.74
N ASN A 300 -4.77 3.22 7.47
CA ASN A 300 -4.08 2.57 6.38
C ASN A 300 -2.83 3.36 6.01
N LEU A 301 -1.68 2.79 6.32
CA LEU A 301 -0.39 3.43 6.13
C LEU A 301 -0.07 3.68 4.65
N SER A 302 -0.59 2.88 3.73
CA SER A 302 -0.43 3.09 2.29
C SER A 302 -1.19 4.31 1.76
N LEU A 303 -2.16 4.83 2.53
CA LEU A 303 -2.94 6.03 2.21
C LEU A 303 -2.57 7.23 3.08
N ALA A 304 -1.74 7.05 4.12
CA ALA A 304 -1.42 8.10 5.09
C ALA A 304 -0.69 9.31 4.47
N ALA A 305 -0.13 9.17 3.26
CA ALA A 305 0.42 10.27 2.49
C ALA A 305 -0.63 11.14 1.78
N VAL A 306 -1.86 10.65 1.60
CA VAL A 306 -2.93 11.33 0.86
C VAL A 306 -3.59 12.37 1.79
N PRO A 307 -3.53 13.68 1.48
CA PRO A 307 -3.92 14.72 2.42
C PRO A 307 -5.39 14.64 2.87
N ARG A 308 -6.31 14.36 1.94
CA ARG A 308 -7.74 14.21 2.26
C ARG A 308 -8.04 12.99 3.12
N TYR A 309 -7.35 11.88 2.86
CA TYR A 309 -7.44 10.68 3.70
C TYR A 309 -6.99 11.00 5.12
N LEU A 310 -5.87 11.74 5.25
CA LEU A 310 -5.38 12.19 6.54
C LEU A 310 -6.39 13.10 7.25
N SER A 311 -6.98 14.08 6.56
CA SER A 311 -8.04 14.92 7.13
C SER A 311 -9.20 14.09 7.69
N MET A 312 -9.65 13.08 6.95
CA MET A 312 -10.71 12.18 7.42
C MET A 312 -10.28 11.41 8.67
N VAL A 313 -9.08 10.81 8.69
CA VAL A 313 -8.55 10.09 9.86
C VAL A 313 -8.55 10.98 11.10
N TYR A 314 -8.06 12.22 10.98
CA TYR A 314 -7.99 13.15 12.11
C TYR A 314 -9.36 13.66 12.56
N SER A 315 -10.34 13.73 11.66
CA SER A 315 -11.72 14.09 12.02
C SER A 315 -12.41 13.06 12.92
N GLY A 316 -11.89 11.82 13.00
CA GLY A 316 -12.52 10.72 13.71
C GLY A 316 -13.74 10.20 12.94
N PRO A 317 -13.56 9.42 11.87
CA PRO A 317 -14.68 8.92 11.07
C PRO A 317 -15.55 7.95 11.89
N MET A 318 -16.77 7.68 11.42
CA MET A 318 -17.78 6.89 12.14
C MET A 318 -18.19 7.57 13.45
N THR A 319 -18.00 6.90 14.60
CA THR A 319 -18.28 7.47 15.93
C THR A 319 -17.01 7.72 16.73
N ALA A 320 -15.84 7.61 16.10
CA ALA A 320 -14.58 7.79 16.78
C ALA A 320 -14.38 9.25 17.18
N LYS A 321 -13.84 9.48 18.37
CA LYS A 321 -13.48 10.84 18.80
C LYS A 321 -12.37 11.38 17.89
N PRO A 322 -12.36 12.67 17.51
CA PRO A 322 -11.29 13.26 16.70
C PRO A 322 -9.90 13.09 17.31
N LEU A 323 -8.88 13.06 16.44
CA LEU A 323 -7.47 13.13 16.82
C LEU A 323 -7.00 14.58 16.86
N LYS A 324 -6.03 14.86 17.72
CA LYS A 324 -5.32 16.13 17.76
C LYS A 324 -4.21 16.11 16.71
N THR A 325 -3.94 17.26 16.10
CA THR A 325 -2.79 17.49 15.22
C THR A 325 -2.06 18.77 15.59
N ARG A 326 -0.76 18.80 15.33
CA ARG A 326 0.08 20.00 15.30
C ARG A 326 0.59 20.32 13.89
N LEU A 327 0.21 19.54 12.88
CA LEU A 327 0.59 19.81 11.50
C LEU A 327 -0.08 21.08 10.98
N PRO A 328 0.64 21.93 10.22
CA PRO A 328 0.04 23.04 9.49
C PRO A 328 -1.00 22.57 8.48
N GLU A 329 -1.95 23.46 8.16
CA GLU A 329 -3.03 23.17 7.19
C GLU A 329 -2.52 22.66 5.83
N LEU A 330 -1.31 23.08 5.42
CA LEU A 330 -0.69 22.66 4.17
C LEU A 330 -0.55 21.13 4.05
N TYR A 331 -0.29 20.41 5.15
CA TYR A 331 -0.15 18.95 5.15
C TYR A 331 -1.46 18.21 4.88
N PHE A 332 -2.59 18.91 5.02
CA PHE A 332 -3.92 18.40 4.69
C PHE A 332 -4.40 18.83 3.30
N ARG A 333 -3.55 19.56 2.56
CA ARG A 333 -3.81 20.01 1.18
C ARG A 333 -2.83 19.43 0.17
N GLU A 334 -1.59 19.19 0.58
CA GLU A 334 -0.50 18.77 -0.31
C GLU A 334 0.30 17.61 0.27
N MET A 335 0.89 16.80 -0.61
CA MET A 335 1.82 15.74 -0.23
C MET A 335 3.21 16.35 0.04
N ILE A 336 3.53 16.58 1.31
CA ILE A 336 4.79 17.21 1.72
C ILE A 336 5.86 16.17 2.03
N MET A 337 6.96 16.23 1.29
CA MET A 337 8.17 15.43 1.51
C MET A 337 9.29 16.34 2.00
N TRP A 338 10.12 15.85 2.92
CA TRP A 338 11.31 16.55 3.34
C TRP A 338 12.55 15.84 2.84
N GLN A 339 13.54 16.60 2.39
CA GLN A 339 14.85 16.11 1.99
C GLN A 339 15.90 16.54 3.00
N LYS A 340 16.79 15.61 3.36
CA LYS A 340 17.99 15.90 4.14
C LYS A 340 18.90 16.82 3.33
N ASP A 341 19.30 17.93 3.95
CA ASP A 341 20.36 18.77 3.40
C ASP A 341 21.71 18.06 3.60
N LEU A 342 22.31 17.63 2.49
CA LEU A 342 23.61 16.95 2.49
C LEU A 342 24.79 17.90 2.67
N SER A 343 24.57 19.22 2.59
CA SER A 343 25.61 20.22 2.85
C SER A 343 25.76 20.55 4.35
N ALA A 344 24.77 20.19 5.16
CA ALA A 344 24.83 20.34 6.62
C ALA A 344 25.78 19.30 7.25
N GLU A 345 26.52 19.71 8.28
CA GLU A 345 27.33 18.77 9.07
C GLU A 345 26.44 17.70 9.71
N LYS A 346 26.84 16.43 9.56
CA LYS A 346 26.15 15.30 10.20
C LYS A 346 26.20 15.49 11.72
N SER A 347 25.04 15.46 12.36
CA SER A 347 24.92 15.57 13.82
C SER A 347 24.11 14.39 14.33
N ASP A 348 24.77 13.43 14.99
CA ASP A 348 24.09 12.27 15.59
C ASP A 348 23.29 12.65 16.86
N LEU A 349 23.21 13.94 17.22
CA LEU A 349 22.45 14.41 18.37
C LEU A 349 20.95 14.47 18.03
N PRO A 350 20.09 13.75 18.77
CA PRO A 350 18.65 13.84 18.59
C PRO A 350 18.13 15.24 18.89
N VAL A 351 17.32 15.78 17.98
CA VAL A 351 16.49 16.95 18.29
C VAL A 351 15.15 16.49 18.85
N GLY A 352 14.59 17.25 19.78
CA GLY A 352 13.21 17.01 20.21
C GLY A 352 12.24 17.25 19.06
N ILE A 353 11.13 16.49 19.03
CA ILE A 353 10.06 16.68 18.04
C ILE A 353 9.48 18.11 18.02
N GLU A 354 9.58 18.88 19.10
CA GLU A 354 9.19 20.30 19.11
C GLU A 354 10.03 21.15 18.13
N SER A 355 11.32 20.83 17.96
CA SER A 355 12.16 21.48 16.96
C SER A 355 11.71 21.15 15.54
N PHE A 356 11.14 19.96 15.31
CA PHE A 356 10.52 19.60 14.04
C PHE A 356 9.26 20.43 13.81
N TYR A 357 8.35 20.55 14.79
CA TYR A 357 7.16 21.39 14.65
C TYR A 357 7.46 22.87 14.45
N ALA A 358 8.50 23.41 15.07
CA ALA A 358 8.89 24.81 14.88
C ALA A 358 9.26 25.14 13.42
N GLN A 359 9.63 24.13 12.62
CA GLN A 359 10.05 24.28 11.23
C GLN A 359 8.91 24.12 10.22
N LEU A 360 7.83 23.40 10.57
CA LEU A 360 6.72 23.14 9.64
C LEU A 360 5.95 24.41 9.18
N PRO A 361 5.75 25.46 9.99
CA PRO A 361 4.98 26.65 9.61
C PRO A 361 5.69 27.58 8.62
N ASP A 362 7.03 27.59 8.58
CA ASP A 362 7.79 28.54 7.76
C ASP A 362 8.43 27.87 6.54
N THR A 363 7.56 27.44 5.63
CA THR A 363 8.00 26.82 4.37
C THR A 363 8.75 27.78 3.44
N SER A 364 8.78 29.08 3.75
CA SER A 364 9.43 30.12 2.94
C SER A 364 10.96 30.14 3.13
N LEU A 365 11.46 29.53 4.20
CA LEU A 365 12.89 29.41 4.49
C LEU A 365 13.58 28.27 3.72
N TYR A 366 12.82 27.47 2.98
CA TYR A 366 13.33 26.26 2.32
C TYR A 366 13.26 26.37 0.80
N THR A 367 14.21 25.72 0.12
CA THR A 367 14.13 25.57 -1.34
C THR A 367 13.02 24.57 -1.66
N ALA A 368 11.96 25.03 -2.33
CA ALA A 368 10.85 24.19 -2.74
C ALA A 368 11.06 23.66 -4.16
N GLY A 369 10.96 22.34 -4.33
CA GLY A 369 10.90 21.66 -5.63
C GLY A 369 9.67 20.77 -5.74
N PHE A 370 9.36 20.32 -6.96
CA PHE A 370 8.34 19.29 -7.19
C PHE A 370 9.01 18.01 -7.70
N LYS A 371 8.67 16.88 -7.07
CA LYS A 371 9.09 15.56 -7.53
C LYS A 371 7.90 14.63 -7.40
N ASN A 372 7.41 14.05 -8.49
CA ASN A 372 6.33 13.06 -8.51
C ASN A 372 5.13 13.43 -7.59
N GLN A 373 4.51 14.59 -7.82
CA GLN A 373 3.37 15.14 -7.05
C GLN A 373 3.68 15.62 -5.62
N TYR A 374 4.88 15.36 -5.11
CA TYR A 374 5.31 15.85 -3.80
C TYR A 374 5.88 17.26 -3.90
N ARG A 375 5.51 18.12 -2.94
CA ARG A 375 6.29 19.33 -2.66
C ARG A 375 7.43 18.93 -1.73
N VAL A 376 8.66 19.26 -2.13
CA VAL A 376 9.87 18.90 -1.40
C VAL A 376 10.44 20.13 -0.69
N PHE A 377 10.68 20.03 0.60
CA PHE A 377 11.43 21.02 1.38
C PHE A 377 12.78 20.45 1.81
N SER A 378 13.83 21.26 1.79
CA SER A 378 15.17 20.85 2.23
C SER A 378 15.47 21.45 3.59
N PHE A 379 15.82 20.60 4.57
CA PHE A 379 16.36 20.90 5.91
C PHE A 379 15.65 20.03 6.95
N LEU A 380 16.35 19.01 7.46
CA LEU A 380 15.91 18.21 8.60
C LEU A 380 17.13 17.69 9.39
N PRO A 381 17.00 17.57 10.72
CA PRO A 381 18.02 16.96 11.57
C PRO A 381 18.11 15.46 11.35
N ASP A 382 19.28 14.88 11.62
CA ASP A 382 19.55 13.46 11.42
C ASP A 382 18.73 12.54 12.33
N VAL A 383 18.28 13.02 13.49
CA VAL A 383 17.53 12.20 14.44
C VAL A 383 16.45 13.06 15.09
N ILE A 384 15.19 12.64 14.97
CA ILE A 384 14.07 13.21 15.74
C ILE A 384 13.80 12.29 16.93
N ALA A 385 13.75 12.87 18.13
CA ALA A 385 13.41 12.18 19.36
C ALA A 385 12.02 12.55 19.85
N LEU A 386 11.25 11.51 20.18
CA LEU A 386 9.98 11.59 20.87
C LEU A 386 10.09 10.83 22.21
N SER A 387 9.60 11.45 23.29
CA SER A 387 9.52 10.83 24.61
C SER A 387 8.12 10.26 24.85
N ALA A 388 8.04 9.03 25.35
CA ALA A 388 6.80 8.45 25.86
C ALA A 388 6.49 8.95 27.29
N PRO A 389 5.21 9.06 27.69
CA PRO A 389 4.80 9.34 29.06
C PRO A 389 5.30 8.25 30.03
N GLY A 390 5.72 8.67 31.22
CA GLY A 390 6.28 7.77 32.24
C GLY A 390 5.28 6.76 32.81
N ASP A 391 3.99 6.98 32.59
CA ASP A 391 2.84 6.18 33.00
C ASP A 391 2.25 5.30 31.88
N SER A 392 2.99 5.11 30.78
CA SER A 392 2.57 4.20 29.70
C SER A 392 2.43 2.75 30.19
N LEU A 393 1.71 1.91 29.42
CA LEU A 393 1.55 0.46 29.63
C LEU A 393 2.89 -0.33 29.75
N TYR A 394 4.04 0.34 29.57
CA TYR A 394 5.39 -0.16 29.81
C TYR A 394 6.11 0.68 30.90
N PRO A 395 5.76 0.55 32.19
CA PRO A 395 6.34 1.36 33.26
C PRO A 395 7.85 1.16 33.37
N GLY A 396 8.62 2.25 33.36
CA GLY A 396 10.09 2.21 33.51
C GLY A 396 10.90 2.07 32.21
N MET A 397 10.25 1.95 31.04
CA MET A 397 10.94 2.03 29.75
C MET A 397 10.99 3.47 29.24
N ASN A 398 12.19 4.05 29.16
CA ASN A 398 12.45 5.21 28.32
C ASN A 398 12.39 4.76 26.85
N ILE A 399 11.20 4.78 26.25
CA ILE A 399 11.06 4.60 24.80
C ILE A 399 11.48 5.93 24.16
N SER A 400 12.77 6.09 23.88
CA SER A 400 13.24 7.13 22.98
C SER A 400 12.90 6.68 21.57
N TRP A 401 11.92 7.33 20.93
CA TRP A 401 11.70 7.14 19.50
C TRP A 401 12.91 7.69 18.77
N GLN A 402 13.76 6.82 18.21
CA GLN A 402 14.81 7.26 17.31
C GLN A 402 14.23 7.14 15.91
N VAL A 403 13.93 8.28 15.29
CA VAL A 403 13.70 8.31 13.84
C VAL A 403 15.02 7.99 13.17
N GLU A 404 15.28 6.71 12.97
CA GLU A 404 16.30 6.27 12.03
C GLU A 404 15.67 6.36 10.63
N TRP A 405 16.34 7.14 9.77
CA TRP A 405 16.00 7.28 8.36
C TRP A 405 15.72 5.91 7.76
N VAL A 406 14.61 5.79 7.03
CA VAL A 406 14.34 4.60 6.21
C VAL A 406 15.54 4.44 5.28
N ALA A 407 16.14 3.25 5.32
CA ALA A 407 17.18 2.83 4.40
C ALA A 407 16.81 3.21 2.95
N ASP A 408 17.76 3.83 2.23
CA ASP A 408 17.76 4.21 0.80
C ASP A 408 17.51 5.68 0.38
N GLY A 409 17.63 6.66 1.28
CA GLY A 409 18.29 7.93 0.89
C GLY A 409 17.54 9.25 1.08
N ASN A 410 17.84 9.91 2.20
CA ASN A 410 17.72 11.37 2.39
C ASN A 410 16.31 11.96 2.31
N TYR A 411 15.22 11.19 2.42
CA TYR A 411 13.86 11.74 2.45
C TYR A 411 13.02 11.27 3.64
N LEU A 412 12.18 12.16 4.16
CA LEU A 412 11.06 11.86 5.05
C LEU A 412 9.77 12.06 4.26
N PHE A 413 9.07 10.96 4.00
CA PHE A 413 7.83 10.94 3.25
C PHE A 413 6.61 11.41 4.09
N PRO A 414 5.54 11.92 3.46
CA PRO A 414 4.41 12.50 4.19
C PRO A 414 3.75 11.53 5.19
N GLU A 415 3.66 10.23 4.86
CA GLU A 415 3.09 9.22 5.76
C GLU A 415 3.86 9.10 7.08
N LYS A 416 5.18 9.28 7.07
CA LYS A 416 6.02 9.23 8.28
C LYS A 416 5.81 10.47 9.15
N THR A 417 5.62 11.63 8.50
CA THR A 417 5.26 12.87 9.19
C THR A 417 3.90 12.77 9.87
N ALA A 418 2.91 12.18 9.18
CA ALA A 418 1.59 11.89 9.74
C ALA A 418 1.65 10.93 10.93
N GLN A 419 2.43 9.84 10.84
CA GLN A 419 2.63 8.90 11.95
C GLN A 419 3.21 9.59 13.20
N LEU A 420 4.26 10.40 13.01
CA LEU A 420 4.89 11.21 14.05
C LEU A 420 3.89 12.13 14.76
N ASP A 421 3.08 12.84 13.99
CA ASP A 421 2.07 13.75 14.51
C ASP A 421 0.95 13.03 15.24
N LEU A 422 0.45 11.93 14.68
CA LEU A 422 -0.60 11.15 15.31
C LEU A 422 -0.18 10.69 16.71
N VAL A 423 1.02 10.17 16.87
CA VAL A 423 1.51 9.73 18.18
C VAL A 423 1.72 10.93 19.12
N TYR A 424 2.41 11.95 18.64
CA TYR A 424 2.84 13.05 19.49
C TYR A 424 1.74 14.03 19.87
N ALA A 425 0.97 14.52 18.91
CA ALA A 425 -0.09 15.50 19.15
C ALA A 425 -1.20 14.93 20.04
N ASN A 426 -1.35 13.59 20.03
CA ASN A 426 -2.28 12.88 20.90
C ASN A 426 -1.67 12.43 22.23
N ASN A 427 -0.38 12.70 22.49
CA ASN A 427 0.32 12.43 23.74
C ASN A 427 0.06 11.03 24.31
N TRP A 428 0.06 10.00 23.46
CA TRP A 428 -0.22 8.61 23.84
C TRP A 428 -1.54 8.39 24.58
N SER A 429 -2.48 9.34 24.48
CA SER A 429 -3.82 9.24 25.09
C SER A 429 -4.73 8.22 24.42
N ARG A 430 -4.28 7.63 23.30
CA ARG A 430 -4.97 6.59 22.54
C ARG A 430 -4.10 5.33 22.53
N PRO A 431 -4.68 4.15 22.80
CA PRO A 431 -4.01 2.87 22.58
C PRO A 431 -3.63 2.71 21.11
N LEU A 432 -2.40 2.32 20.80
CA LEU A 432 -1.92 2.06 19.45
C LEU A 432 -1.92 0.56 19.18
N CYS A 433 -2.56 0.13 18.11
CA CYS A 433 -2.70 -1.26 17.69
C CYS A 433 -2.18 -1.43 16.26
N PHE A 434 -1.65 -2.60 15.93
CA PHE A 434 -1.07 -2.89 14.63
C PHE A 434 -1.60 -4.21 14.10
N ALA A 435 -2.06 -4.23 12.85
CA ALA A 435 -2.34 -5.47 12.15
C ALA A 435 -1.06 -6.26 11.91
N LEU A 436 -1.18 -7.58 11.80
CA LEU A 436 -0.05 -8.50 11.54
C LEU A 436 0.68 -8.20 10.22
N THR A 437 -0.02 -7.60 9.27
CA THR A 437 0.49 -7.26 7.93
C THR A 437 1.20 -5.91 7.88
N CYS A 438 1.10 -5.10 8.93
CA CYS A 438 1.95 -3.92 9.08
C CYS A 438 3.39 -4.39 9.17
N ARG A 439 4.13 -4.20 8.08
CA ARG A 439 5.53 -4.58 8.04
C ARG A 439 6.32 -3.75 9.06
N PRO A 440 7.39 -4.31 9.65
CA PRO A 440 8.21 -3.59 10.64
C PRO A 440 8.88 -2.33 10.08
N ASP A 441 9.23 -2.36 8.79
CA ASP A 441 9.82 -1.23 8.05
C ASP A 441 8.82 -0.09 7.80
N ALA A 442 7.51 -0.39 7.70
CA ALA A 442 6.44 0.61 7.63
C ALA A 442 6.43 1.54 8.85
N TRP A 443 7.11 1.14 9.93
CA TRP A 443 7.38 1.91 11.14
C TRP A 443 8.85 1.86 11.56
N SER A 444 9.80 1.78 10.63
CA SER A 444 11.25 1.72 10.92
C SER A 444 11.80 2.85 11.82
N SER A 445 11.01 3.90 12.04
CA SER A 445 11.27 5.05 12.91
C SER A 445 10.70 4.90 14.33
N LEU A 446 9.81 3.93 14.60
CA LEU A 446 9.64 3.38 15.94
C LEU A 446 10.96 2.70 16.28
N PRO A 447 11.51 2.93 17.48
CA PRO A 447 12.82 2.40 17.80
C PRO A 447 12.75 0.89 17.56
N GLN A 448 13.71 0.39 16.80
CA GLN A 448 14.07 -1.05 16.79
C GLN A 448 14.39 -1.55 18.23
N ARG A 449 14.38 -0.63 19.21
CA ARG A 449 14.48 -0.79 20.65
C ARG A 449 13.19 -0.48 21.43
N LEU A 450 12.00 -0.70 20.87
CA LEU A 450 11.03 -1.45 21.67
C LEU A 450 11.69 -2.81 21.88
N PRO A 451 12.14 -3.20 23.08
CA PRO A 451 12.85 -4.46 23.28
C PRO A 451 11.99 -5.57 22.66
N ASN A 452 12.46 -6.14 21.55
CA ASN A 452 11.93 -7.34 20.91
C ASN A 452 10.56 -7.30 20.21
N VAL A 453 10.07 -6.16 19.71
CA VAL A 453 8.85 -6.17 18.86
C VAL A 453 9.21 -6.45 17.40
N MET A 454 9.86 -7.59 17.18
CA MET A 454 9.91 -8.39 15.95
C MET A 454 10.60 -9.74 16.24
N ASP A 455 10.37 -10.31 17.43
CA ASP A 455 10.08 -11.74 17.42
C ASP A 455 8.75 -11.86 16.65
N PRO A 456 8.64 -12.68 15.58
CA PRO A 456 7.35 -12.93 14.93
C PRO A 456 6.23 -13.35 15.92
N TRP A 457 6.60 -13.60 17.18
CA TRP A 457 5.81 -14.15 18.25
C TRP A 457 6.05 -13.48 19.62
N ASP A 458 6.40 -12.19 19.61
CA ASP A 458 6.33 -11.28 20.76
C ASP A 458 5.12 -11.63 21.64
N ARG A 459 5.31 -11.67 22.98
CA ARG A 459 4.58 -12.33 24.11
C ARG A 459 3.06 -12.54 24.00
N ARG A 460 2.40 -12.01 22.99
CA ARG A 460 1.04 -12.25 22.48
C ARG A 460 0.63 -13.72 22.41
N TRP A 461 1.53 -14.68 22.18
CA TRP A 461 1.15 -16.08 22.34
C TRP A 461 0.75 -16.45 23.75
N VAL A 462 1.36 -15.85 24.76
CA VAL A 462 0.95 -16.06 26.16
C VAL A 462 -0.51 -15.65 26.33
N LEU A 463 -0.92 -14.54 25.71
CA LEU A 463 -2.31 -14.10 25.68
C LEU A 463 -3.20 -15.08 24.89
N VAL A 464 -2.75 -15.55 23.72
CA VAL A 464 -3.49 -16.55 22.92
C VAL A 464 -3.65 -17.87 23.69
N LEU A 465 -2.62 -18.33 24.38
CA LEU A 465 -2.67 -19.54 25.21
C LEU A 465 -3.60 -19.36 26.40
N GLN A 466 -3.53 -18.21 27.09
CA GLN A 466 -4.46 -17.87 28.17
C GLN A 466 -5.90 -17.84 27.68
N LEU A 467 -6.17 -17.15 26.57
CA LEU A 467 -7.49 -17.07 25.94
C LEU A 467 -8.01 -18.43 25.50
N LEU A 468 -7.19 -19.25 24.85
CA LEU A 468 -7.59 -20.60 24.43
C LEU A 468 -7.91 -21.48 25.65
N GLY A 469 -7.14 -21.34 26.72
CA GLY A 469 -7.43 -22.00 27.98
C GLY A 469 -8.74 -21.55 28.63
N GLU A 470 -9.01 -20.24 28.64
CA GLU A 470 -10.27 -19.65 29.13
C GLU A 470 -11.49 -20.00 28.27
N LEU A 471 -11.29 -20.14 26.96
CA LEU A 471 -12.31 -20.54 25.98
C LEU A 471 -12.53 -22.06 25.94
N GLY A 472 -11.80 -22.83 26.75
CA GLY A 472 -11.98 -24.28 26.88
C GLY A 472 -11.32 -25.12 25.79
N ASP A 473 -10.34 -24.57 25.05
CA ASP A 473 -9.52 -25.28 24.05
C ASP A 473 -8.02 -25.31 24.43
N PRO A 474 -7.66 -25.96 25.55
CA PRO A 474 -6.27 -26.06 25.98
C PRO A 474 -5.44 -27.02 25.08
N ASP A 475 -6.07 -27.84 24.23
CA ASP A 475 -5.40 -28.76 23.30
C ASP A 475 -4.81 -28.00 22.10
N LEU A 476 -5.57 -27.05 21.52
CA LEU A 476 -5.04 -26.14 20.52
C LEU A 476 -3.93 -25.26 21.11
N GLY A 477 -4.11 -24.82 22.36
CA GLY A 477 -3.06 -24.10 23.10
C GLY A 477 -1.77 -24.93 23.23
N GLU A 478 -1.85 -26.21 23.61
CA GLU A 478 -0.68 -27.09 23.69
C GLU A 478 0.02 -27.26 22.33
N THR A 479 -0.75 -27.33 21.24
CA THR A 479 -0.21 -27.42 19.87
C THR A 479 0.59 -26.18 19.50
N ILE A 480 0.03 -24.99 19.73
CA ILE A 480 0.70 -23.71 19.49
C ILE A 480 1.95 -23.58 20.35
N ALA A 481 1.87 -23.93 21.65
CA ALA A 481 3.00 -23.91 22.57
C ALA A 481 4.16 -24.79 22.08
N HIS A 482 3.87 -25.94 21.47
CA HIS A 482 4.90 -26.80 20.89
C HIS A 482 5.54 -26.21 19.63
N VAL A 483 4.79 -25.47 18.80
CA VAL A 483 5.34 -24.74 17.64
C VAL A 483 6.29 -23.63 18.13
N VAL A 484 5.89 -22.89 19.16
CA VAL A 484 6.72 -21.85 19.77
C VAL A 484 8.05 -22.43 20.27
N LEU A 485 8.01 -23.52 21.06
CA LEU A 485 9.23 -24.19 21.54
C LEU A 485 10.12 -24.70 20.41
N THR A 486 9.55 -25.32 19.39
CA THR A 486 10.33 -25.84 18.25
C THR A 486 11.08 -24.72 17.54
N ASN A 487 10.42 -23.58 17.33
CA ASN A 487 11.03 -22.45 16.63
C ASN A 487 12.17 -21.80 17.45
N TYR A 488 12.06 -21.79 18.78
CA TYR A 488 13.13 -21.37 19.69
C TYR A 488 14.29 -22.38 19.72
N GLU A 489 14.02 -23.68 19.84
CA GLU A 489 15.02 -24.76 19.86
C GLU A 489 15.85 -24.83 18.56
N THR A 490 15.21 -24.55 17.42
CA THR A 490 15.84 -24.63 16.08
C THR A 490 16.54 -23.34 15.67
N GLY A 491 16.46 -22.28 16.48
CA GLY A 491 17.03 -20.97 16.17
C GLY A 491 16.37 -20.30 14.95
N LEU A 492 15.18 -20.78 14.55
CA LEU A 492 14.30 -20.08 13.60
C LEU A 492 13.76 -18.77 14.21
N ILE A 493 13.77 -18.67 15.54
CA ILE A 493 13.51 -17.47 16.33
C ILE A 493 14.69 -17.26 17.30
N GLY A 494 15.14 -16.01 17.46
CA GLY A 494 15.88 -15.60 18.67
C GLY A 494 17.38 -15.93 18.73
N LYS A 495 18.10 -16.04 17.60
CA LYS A 495 19.58 -16.05 17.64
C LYS A 495 20.18 -14.81 18.32
N GLU A 496 19.46 -13.69 18.30
CA GLU A 496 19.85 -12.41 18.92
C GLU A 496 18.95 -12.03 20.11
N ALA A 497 17.99 -12.88 20.51
CA ALA A 497 17.09 -12.58 21.64
C ALA A 497 17.87 -12.61 22.97
N ALA A 498 17.62 -11.61 23.83
CA ALA A 498 18.24 -11.55 25.14
C ALA A 498 17.84 -12.78 26.00
N GLU A 499 18.75 -13.27 26.85
CA GLU A 499 18.51 -14.42 27.72
C GLU A 499 17.28 -14.24 28.63
N THR A 500 16.93 -13.00 28.94
CA THR A 500 15.71 -12.64 29.69
C THR A 500 14.42 -13.01 28.96
N ASP A 501 14.38 -12.97 27.62
CA ASP A 501 13.19 -13.28 26.84
C ASP A 501 12.99 -14.78 26.69
N LYS A 502 14.08 -15.54 26.54
CA LYS A 502 14.06 -17.01 26.54
C LYS A 502 13.53 -17.56 27.87
N ALA A 503 13.96 -16.97 28.98
CA ALA A 503 13.48 -17.32 30.31
C ALA A 503 11.97 -17.05 30.45
N PHE A 504 11.51 -15.88 30.00
CA PHE A 504 10.08 -15.50 30.06
C PHE A 504 9.18 -16.44 29.23
N VAL A 505 9.59 -16.78 28.01
CA VAL A 505 8.83 -17.71 27.14
C VAL A 505 8.73 -19.08 27.79
N LYS A 506 9.85 -19.60 28.28
CA LYS A 506 9.90 -20.90 28.96
C LYS A 506 8.99 -20.95 30.19
N GLU A 507 9.01 -19.89 31.00
CA GLU A 507 8.16 -19.79 32.19
C GLU A 507 6.67 -19.72 31.83
N SER A 508 6.30 -18.88 30.85
CA SER A 508 4.91 -18.74 30.40
C SER A 508 4.32 -20.04 29.84
N LEU A 509 5.08 -20.79 29.05
CA LEU A 509 4.66 -22.08 28.51
C LEU A 509 4.55 -23.15 29.60
N ARG A 510 5.46 -23.13 30.59
CA ARG A 510 5.39 -24.01 31.76
C ARG A 510 4.16 -23.72 32.60
N ASP A 511 3.84 -22.45 32.83
CA ASP A 511 2.71 -22.04 33.65
C ASP A 511 1.38 -22.41 32.98
N PHE A 512 1.24 -22.19 31.66
CA PHE A 512 0.12 -22.71 30.88
C PHE A 512 0.03 -24.25 31.01
N ALA A 513 1.15 -24.95 30.87
CA ALA A 513 1.17 -26.41 30.96
C ALA A 513 0.76 -26.93 32.36
N VAL A 514 1.13 -26.22 33.42
CA VAL A 514 0.73 -26.54 34.79
C VAL A 514 -0.76 -26.26 34.99
N GLN A 515 -1.22 -25.08 34.58
CA GLN A 515 -2.61 -24.64 34.72
C GLN A 515 -3.59 -25.61 34.05
N TYR A 516 -3.26 -26.11 32.86
CA TYR A 516 -4.15 -26.97 32.07
C TYR A 516 -3.73 -28.45 32.03
N GLY A 517 -2.83 -28.89 32.92
CA GLY A 517 -2.47 -30.31 33.08
C GLY A 517 -1.70 -30.94 31.91
N LYS A 518 -1.00 -30.14 31.10
CA LYS A 518 -0.25 -30.56 29.91
C LYS A 518 1.13 -31.14 30.25
N LYS A 519 1.14 -32.41 30.69
CA LYS A 519 2.36 -33.10 31.17
C LYS A 519 3.47 -33.17 30.11
N GLY A 520 3.11 -33.33 28.83
CA GLY A 520 4.05 -33.40 27.71
C GLY A 520 4.77 -32.07 27.49
N LEU A 521 3.99 -30.99 27.39
CA LEU A 521 4.51 -29.63 27.28
C LEU A 521 5.36 -29.24 28.50
N LYS A 522 4.88 -29.50 29.73
CA LYS A 522 5.64 -29.21 30.96
C LYS A 522 7.02 -29.84 30.95
N LYS A 523 7.11 -31.14 30.62
CA LYS A 523 8.38 -31.87 30.57
C LYS A 523 9.31 -31.31 29.48
N ARG A 524 8.76 -30.83 28.37
CA ARG A 524 9.54 -30.19 27.30
C ARG A 524 10.09 -28.83 27.74
N CYS A 525 9.27 -28.00 28.42
CA CYS A 525 9.69 -26.74 29.00
C CYS A 525 10.77 -26.89 30.09
N GLU A 526 10.82 -28.02 30.80
CA GLU A 526 11.88 -28.30 31.78
C GLU A 526 13.21 -28.74 31.14
N LYS A 527 13.18 -29.14 29.86
CA LYS A 527 14.33 -29.65 29.10
C LYS A 527 14.96 -28.59 28.19
N PHE A 528 14.13 -27.74 27.59
CA PHE A 528 14.53 -26.38 27.18
C PHE A 528 15.08 -25.65 28.41
#